data_AF-A0A536XU91-F1
#
_entry.id   AF-A0A536XU91-F1
#
_cell.length_a   1.000
_cell.length_b   1.000
_cell.length_c   1.000
_cell.angle_alpha   90.00
_cell.angle_beta   90.00
_cell.angle_gamma   90.00
#
_symmetry.space_group_name_H-M   'P 1'
#
loop_
_entity.id
_entity.type
_entity.pdbx_description
1 polymer ?
#
loop_
_entity_poly.entity_id
_entity_poly.type
_entity_poly.pdbx_seq_one_letter_code
_entity_poly.pdbx_strand_id
1 'polypeptide(L)'
;MRIADLTWLSKHVFFPLSDIKGRSHRRQYLREMSASQWWDAEKFQTWQIEQLREAMSYAFAHVPYYTARYGAAGFKGTLQSWEDFRRLPFLRKEDIRRSGDGLISREFRRQDLVEARTGG
;
A
#
# COMPACT_ATOMS: atom_id res chain seq x y z
N MET A 1 24.26 10.59 32.96
CA MET A 1 23.23 9.72 32.33
C MET A 1 23.94 8.84 31.32
N ARG A 2 23.86 7.51 31.43
CA ARG A 2 24.58 6.62 30.50
C ARG A 2 23.86 6.61 29.15
N ILE A 3 24.59 6.44 28.06
CA ILE A 3 24.04 6.42 26.69
C ILE A 3 22.94 5.33 26.54
N ALA A 4 23.05 4.24 27.28
CA ALA A 4 22.03 3.20 27.36
C ALA A 4 20.68 3.70 27.93
N ASP A 5 20.72 4.58 28.95
CA ASP A 5 19.52 5.15 29.58
C ASP A 5 18.79 6.09 28.61
N LEU A 6 19.55 6.90 27.86
CA LEU A 6 19.03 7.77 26.80
C LEU A 6 18.40 6.98 25.66
N THR A 7 19.01 5.86 25.27
CA THR A 7 18.49 4.99 24.21
C THR A 7 17.19 4.30 24.64
N TRP A 8 17.10 3.87 25.89
CA TRP A 8 15.89 3.27 26.45
C TRP A 8 14.74 4.29 26.53
N LEU A 9 15.01 5.49 27.07
CA LEU A 9 14.04 6.59 27.18
C LEU A 9 13.53 7.03 25.79
N SER A 10 14.43 7.14 24.81
CA SER A 10 14.06 7.45 23.43
C SER A 10 13.07 6.45 22.86
N LYS A 11 13.37 5.15 22.98
CA LYS A 11 12.53 4.07 22.42
C LYS A 11 11.20 3.87 23.14
N HIS A 12 11.17 4.00 24.46
CA HIS A 12 10.01 3.61 25.28
C HIS A 12 9.17 4.79 25.79
N VAL A 13 9.69 6.02 25.75
CA VAL A 13 8.97 7.20 26.27
C VAL A 13 8.79 8.23 25.17
N PHE A 14 9.86 8.77 24.60
CA PHE A 14 9.76 9.89 23.66
C PHE A 14 9.16 9.48 22.30
N PHE A 15 9.56 8.34 21.74
CA PHE A 15 9.03 7.87 20.46
C PHE A 15 7.52 7.57 20.53
N PRO A 16 7.01 6.81 21.52
CA PRO A 16 5.57 6.64 21.76
C PRO A 16 4.77 7.94 21.84
N LEU A 17 5.25 8.90 22.62
CA LEU A 17 4.56 10.19 22.80
C LEU A 17 4.55 11.01 21.51
N SER A 18 5.65 11.01 20.75
CA SER A 18 5.74 11.69 19.46
C SER A 18 4.79 11.08 18.41
N ASP A 19 4.61 9.76 18.44
CA ASP A 19 3.75 9.02 17.52
C ASP A 19 2.26 9.29 17.81
N ILE A 20 1.88 9.35 19.09
CA ILE A 20 0.52 9.73 19.52
C ILE A 20 0.22 11.18 19.12
N LYS A 21 1.13 12.11 19.42
CA LYS A 21 0.96 13.53 19.08
C LYS A 21 0.88 13.76 17.58
N GLY A 22 1.66 13.01 16.79
CA GLY A 22 1.66 13.09 15.34
C GLY A 22 0.54 12.34 14.64
N ARG A 23 -0.33 11.61 15.37
CA ARG A 23 -1.31 10.66 14.80
C ARG A 23 -0.68 9.72 13.76
N SER A 24 0.60 9.39 13.94
CA SER A 24 1.30 8.56 12.97
C SER A 24 1.13 7.08 13.27
N HIS A 25 1.19 6.27 12.23
CA HIS A 25 1.07 4.81 12.32
C HIS A 25 2.44 4.13 12.49
N ARG A 26 3.49 4.88 12.88
CA ARG A 26 4.89 4.41 12.83
C ARG A 26 5.13 3.24 13.76
N ARG A 27 4.55 3.24 14.97
CA ARG A 27 4.68 2.10 15.89
C ARG A 27 3.95 0.86 15.40
N GLN A 28 2.79 1.02 14.76
CA GLN A 28 2.07 -0.11 14.19
C GLN A 28 2.91 -0.75 13.07
N TYR A 29 3.37 0.04 12.10
CA TYR A 29 4.24 -0.44 11.04
C TYR A 29 5.52 -1.08 11.57
N LEU A 30 6.15 -0.48 12.59
CA LEU A 30 7.35 -1.06 13.19
C LEU A 30 7.07 -2.45 13.79
N ARG A 31 5.93 -2.64 14.46
CA ARG A 31 5.55 -3.96 15.01
C ARG A 31 5.30 -4.97 13.90
N GLU A 32 4.53 -4.59 12.88
CA GLU A 32 4.23 -5.44 11.73
C GLU A 32 5.52 -5.87 11.02
N MET A 33 6.38 -4.92 10.67
CA MET A 33 7.67 -5.18 10.02
C MET A 33 8.60 -6.03 10.90
N SER A 34 8.67 -5.73 12.20
CA SER A 34 9.53 -6.47 13.13
C SER A 34 9.10 -7.93 13.27
N ALA A 35 7.80 -8.21 13.15
CA ALA A 35 7.27 -9.56 13.14
C ALA A 35 7.44 -10.24 11.77
N SER A 36 7.18 -9.51 10.67
CA SER A 36 7.16 -10.08 9.32
C SER A 36 8.53 -10.39 8.75
N GLN A 37 9.59 -9.72 9.23
CA GLN A 37 10.97 -9.98 8.78
C GLN A 37 11.46 -11.41 9.07
N TRP A 38 10.79 -12.13 9.97
CA TRP A 38 11.13 -13.50 10.37
C TRP A 38 10.13 -14.55 9.86
N TRP A 39 9.19 -14.16 8.99
CA TRP A 39 8.25 -15.12 8.41
C TRP A 39 8.94 -16.04 7.40
N ASP A 40 8.49 -17.28 7.34
CA ASP A 40 8.82 -18.16 6.23
C ASP A 40 8.17 -17.69 4.92
N ALA A 41 8.61 -18.26 3.82
CA ALA A 41 8.17 -17.89 2.49
C ALA A 41 6.67 -18.14 2.27
N GLU A 42 6.11 -19.21 2.83
CA GLU A 42 4.71 -19.59 2.64
C GLU A 42 3.77 -18.59 3.33
N LYS A 43 4.08 -18.25 4.58
CA LYS A 43 3.36 -17.24 5.35
C LYS A 43 3.46 -15.88 4.68
N PHE A 44 4.64 -15.51 4.17
CA PHE A 44 4.83 -14.24 3.47
C PHE A 44 4.03 -14.17 2.17
N GLN A 45 4.04 -15.23 1.35
CA GLN A 45 3.24 -15.28 0.13
C GLN A 45 1.73 -15.23 0.39
N THR A 46 1.27 -15.91 1.44
CA THR A 46 -0.14 -15.87 1.87
C THR A 46 -0.54 -14.45 2.27
N TRP A 47 0.29 -13.76 3.03
CA TRP A 47 0.04 -12.36 3.37
C TRP A 47 0.04 -11.44 2.13
N GLN A 48 1.01 -11.61 1.22
CA GLN A 48 1.11 -10.79 0.01
C GLN A 48 -0.13 -10.92 -0.89
N ILE A 49 -0.65 -12.13 -1.08
CA ILE A 49 -1.83 -12.32 -1.94
C ILE A 49 -3.09 -11.69 -1.33
N GLU A 50 -3.24 -11.70 0.00
CA GLU A 50 -4.33 -10.99 0.68
C GLU A 50 -4.24 -9.47 0.49
N GLN A 51 -3.05 -8.89 0.69
CA GLN A 51 -2.84 -7.45 0.47
C GLN A 51 -3.10 -7.05 -0.99
N LEU A 52 -2.66 -7.88 -1.94
CA LEU A 52 -2.95 -7.67 -3.36
C LEU A 52 -4.44 -7.75 -3.64
N ARG A 53 -5.15 -8.72 -3.06
CA ARG A 53 -6.59 -8.86 -3.24
C ARG A 53 -7.32 -7.60 -2.80
N GLU A 54 -7.03 -7.07 -1.62
CA GLU A 54 -7.63 -5.84 -1.11
C GLU A 54 -7.38 -4.65 -2.04
N ALA A 55 -6.11 -4.39 -2.37
CA ALA A 55 -5.72 -3.25 -3.21
C ALA A 55 -6.34 -3.32 -4.61
N MET A 56 -6.38 -4.51 -5.20
CA MET A 56 -6.89 -4.72 -6.56
C MET A 56 -8.42 -4.70 -6.61
N SER A 57 -9.10 -5.25 -5.60
CA SER A 57 -10.56 -5.13 -5.48
C SER A 57 -10.98 -3.67 -5.38
N TYR A 58 -10.28 -2.89 -4.55
CA TYR A 58 -10.51 -1.45 -4.45
C TYR A 58 -10.26 -0.74 -5.78
N ALA A 59 -9.10 -0.97 -6.40
CA ALA A 59 -8.73 -0.33 -7.65
C ALA A 59 -9.76 -0.64 -8.75
N PHE A 60 -10.18 -1.89 -8.86
CA PHE A 60 -11.18 -2.31 -9.85
C PHE A 60 -12.55 -1.68 -9.60
N ALA A 61 -12.98 -1.54 -8.35
CA ALA A 61 -14.27 -0.96 -8.00
C ALA A 61 -14.29 0.57 -8.17
N HIS A 62 -13.20 1.27 -7.84
CA HIS A 62 -13.22 2.73 -7.67
C HIS A 62 -12.40 3.51 -8.69
N VAL A 63 -11.43 2.91 -9.38
CA VAL A 63 -10.52 3.61 -10.31
C VAL A 63 -10.88 3.30 -11.78
N PRO A 64 -11.37 4.28 -12.56
CA PRO A 64 -11.88 4.05 -13.91
C PRO A 64 -10.91 3.32 -14.84
N TYR A 65 -9.62 3.67 -14.78
CA TYR A 65 -8.58 3.02 -15.57
C TYR A 65 -8.50 1.51 -15.30
N TYR A 66 -8.50 1.11 -14.03
CA TYR A 66 -8.37 -0.30 -13.65
C TYR A 66 -9.68 -1.06 -13.89
N THR A 67 -10.84 -0.44 -13.67
CA THR A 67 -12.15 -1.02 -14.03
C THR A 67 -12.17 -1.43 -15.51
N ALA A 68 -11.81 -0.51 -16.40
CA ALA A 68 -11.81 -0.78 -17.84
C ALA A 68 -10.72 -1.79 -18.24
N ARG A 69 -9.48 -1.59 -17.79
CA ARG A 69 -8.33 -2.39 -18.24
C ARG A 69 -8.33 -3.80 -17.69
N TYR A 70 -8.66 -3.98 -16.41
CA TYR A 70 -8.75 -5.32 -15.81
C TYR A 70 -10.05 -6.02 -16.22
N GLY A 71 -11.15 -5.28 -16.38
CA GLY A 71 -12.40 -5.84 -16.92
C GLY A 71 -12.22 -6.43 -18.32
N ALA A 72 -11.51 -5.71 -19.20
CA ALA A 72 -11.15 -6.21 -20.54
C ALA A 72 -10.24 -7.46 -20.50
N ALA A 73 -9.48 -7.66 -19.42
CA ALA A 73 -8.68 -8.86 -19.17
C ALA A 73 -9.45 -9.98 -18.45
N GLY A 74 -10.77 -9.82 -18.25
CA GLY A 74 -11.63 -10.82 -17.59
C GLY A 74 -11.57 -10.82 -16.06
N PHE A 75 -10.97 -9.82 -15.43
CA PHE A 75 -10.94 -9.70 -13.98
C PHE A 75 -12.34 -9.38 -13.44
N LYS A 76 -12.76 -10.13 -12.40
CA LYS A 76 -14.11 -10.03 -11.82
C LYS A 76 -14.15 -9.27 -10.48
N GLY A 77 -13.07 -8.55 -10.14
CA GLY A 77 -13.00 -7.74 -8.93
C GLY A 77 -12.38 -8.41 -7.72
N THR A 78 -12.06 -9.71 -7.77
CA THR A 78 -11.37 -10.40 -6.67
C THR A 78 -10.30 -11.34 -7.23
N LEU A 79 -9.07 -11.19 -6.72
CA LEU A 79 -7.93 -12.02 -7.09
C LEU A 79 -8.02 -13.41 -6.44
N GLN A 80 -8.06 -14.49 -7.22
CA GLN A 80 -8.16 -15.85 -6.67
C GLN A 80 -6.78 -16.49 -6.47
N SER A 81 -5.84 -16.21 -7.37
CA SER A 81 -4.52 -16.84 -7.37
C SER A 81 -3.39 -15.92 -7.87
N TRP A 82 -2.15 -16.35 -7.65
CA TRP A 82 -0.98 -15.73 -8.26
C TRP A 82 -0.95 -15.89 -9.79
N GLU A 83 -1.63 -16.89 -10.35
CA GLU A 83 -1.73 -17.05 -11.80
C GLU A 83 -2.62 -15.97 -12.40
N ASP A 84 -3.75 -15.67 -11.76
CA ASP A 84 -4.62 -14.56 -12.16
C ASP A 84 -3.87 -13.24 -12.13
N PHE A 85 -3.06 -13.03 -11.08
CA PHE A 85 -2.26 -11.81 -10.94
C PHE A 85 -1.31 -11.61 -12.12
N ARG A 86 -0.63 -12.70 -12.55
CA ARG A 86 0.33 -12.67 -13.66
C ARG A 86 -0.31 -12.40 -15.02
N ARG A 87 -1.60 -12.70 -15.18
CA ARG A 87 -2.34 -12.46 -16.43
C ARG A 87 -2.77 -11.00 -16.58
N LEU A 88 -2.73 -10.21 -15.51
CA LEU A 88 -3.22 -8.85 -15.56
C LEU A 88 -2.21 -7.90 -16.24
N PRO A 89 -2.72 -6.94 -17.03
CA PRO A 89 -1.86 -6.06 -17.80
C PRO A 89 -1.12 -5.06 -16.91
N PHE A 90 0.18 -4.90 -17.14
CA PHE A 90 1.02 -3.91 -16.47
C PHE A 90 0.55 -2.46 -16.72
N LEU A 91 0.76 -1.58 -15.75
CA LEU A 91 0.66 -0.13 -15.89
C LEU A 91 1.99 0.44 -16.39
N ARG A 92 2.02 1.03 -17.58
CA ARG A 92 3.22 1.68 -18.13
C ARG A 92 3.19 3.19 -17.89
N LYS A 93 4.36 3.83 -17.94
CA LYS A 93 4.48 5.30 -17.80
C LYS A 93 3.64 6.06 -18.84
N GLU A 94 3.54 5.54 -20.05
CA GLU A 94 2.69 6.08 -21.12
C GLU A 94 1.20 5.96 -20.80
N ASP A 95 0.78 4.86 -20.18
CA ASP A 95 -0.60 4.70 -19.70
C ASP A 95 -0.92 5.78 -18.67
N ILE A 96 -0.01 6.06 -17.73
CA ILE A 96 -0.19 7.11 -16.71
C ILE A 96 -0.37 8.49 -17.36
N ARG A 97 0.52 8.85 -18.29
CA ARG A 97 0.46 10.14 -19.00
C ARG A 97 -0.82 10.29 -19.82
N ARG A 98 -1.29 9.21 -20.45
CA ARG A 98 -2.50 9.21 -21.30
C ARG A 98 -3.78 9.20 -20.48
N SER A 99 -3.81 8.45 -19.38
CA SER A 99 -5.03 8.25 -18.60
C SER A 99 -5.29 9.37 -17.61
N GLY A 100 -4.27 10.11 -17.15
CA GLY A 100 -4.42 11.30 -16.31
C GLY A 100 -5.36 11.05 -15.13
N ASP A 101 -6.44 11.84 -15.06
CA ASP A 101 -7.44 11.75 -13.98
C ASP A 101 -8.22 10.42 -13.96
N GLY A 102 -8.17 9.62 -15.03
CA GLY A 102 -8.74 8.27 -15.05
C GLY A 102 -8.05 7.30 -14.09
N LEU A 103 -6.87 7.64 -13.56
CA LEU A 103 -6.19 6.91 -12.49
C LEU A 103 -6.56 7.37 -11.09
N ILE A 104 -7.37 8.41 -10.95
CA ILE A 104 -7.86 8.88 -9.65
C ILE A 104 -9.08 8.05 -9.26
N SER A 105 -9.09 7.58 -8.01
CA SER A 105 -10.26 6.90 -7.44
C SER A 105 -11.44 7.87 -7.35
N ARG A 106 -12.62 7.40 -7.76
CA ARG A 106 -13.88 8.17 -7.72
C ARG A 106 -14.32 8.55 -6.31
N GLU A 107 -13.73 7.93 -5.28
CA GLU A 107 -13.96 8.28 -3.87
C GLU A 107 -13.32 9.62 -3.48
N PHE A 108 -12.48 10.19 -4.33
CA PHE A 108 -11.76 11.44 -4.04
C PHE A 108 -11.93 12.46 -5.16
N ARG A 109 -11.96 13.74 -4.78
CA ARG A 109 -11.94 14.85 -5.74
C ARG A 109 -10.50 15.28 -5.96
N ARG A 110 -10.14 15.51 -7.23
CA ARG A 110 -8.78 15.91 -7.63
C ARG A 110 -8.27 17.13 -6.85
N GLN A 111 -9.12 18.11 -6.59
CA GLN A 111 -8.77 19.33 -5.86
C GLN A 111 -8.41 19.12 -4.38
N ASP A 112 -8.84 17.99 -3.79
CA ASP A 112 -8.59 17.67 -2.38
C ASP A 112 -7.30 16.83 -2.23
N LEU A 113 -6.69 16.41 -3.35
CA LEU A 113 -5.47 15.61 -3.35
C LEU A 113 -4.23 16.50 -3.22
N VAL A 114 -3.29 16.05 -2.40
CA VAL A 114 -1.97 16.69 -2.26
C VAL A 114 -1.05 16.17 -3.34
N GLU A 115 -0.50 17.06 -4.17
CA GLU A 115 0.55 16.68 -5.12
C GLU A 115 1.80 16.29 -4.35
N ALA A 116 2.21 15.03 -4.50
CA ALA A 116 3.45 14.51 -3.95
C ALA A 116 4.36 14.04 -5.08
N ARG A 117 5.66 14.30 -4.94
CA ARG A 117 6.69 13.82 -5.86
C ARG A 117 7.64 12.94 -5.07
N THR A 118 7.82 11.71 -5.52
CA THR A 118 8.81 10.79 -4.98
C THR A 118 10.07 10.88 -5.84
N GLY A 119 11.24 10.85 -5.21
CA GLY A 119 12.52 10.85 -5.91
C GLY A 119 12.86 9.45 -6.44
N GLY A 120 13.31 9.39 -7.69
CA GLY A 120 13.79 8.19 -8.39
C GLY A 120 14.45 8.58 -9.69
#